data_AF-A0A9W9INU8-F1
#
_entry.id   AF-A0A9W9INU8-F1
#
_cell.length_a   1.000
_cell.length_b   1.000
_cell.length_c   1.000
_cell.angle_alpha   90.00
_cell.angle_beta   90.00
_cell.angle_gamma   90.00
#
_symmetry.space_group_name_H-M   'P 1'
#
loop_
_entity.id
_entity.type
_entity.pdbx_description
1 polymer ?
#
loop_
_entity_poly.entity_id
_entity_poly.type
_entity_poly.pdbx_seq_one_letter_code
_entity_poly.pdbx_strand_id
1 'polypeptide(L)'
;IDDASPGYASQNGGTTGGAGGTTTTLSSYAAFTSAVSGDKAKVVVVKGTITKTADQVRVGSNTSIIGTNSNAILENFGLLVKEASNVIIRSLGVRKVKTDNGNAIDILTVSNPFLHDHYKASLIGHSDNNKAEDTGHLHITQNNNYYYFLNVNDGINTRQGVQVLIESNAFVGSKEPLYSTDSGYAVANGNDFGDGSNSALAGTLKSAPYSYTLLCSVKVQSAVVGTAGQTLTF
;
A
#
# COMPACT_ATOMS: atom_id res chain seq x y z
N ILE A 1 -17.76 -8.49 -8.34
CA ILE A 1 -16.50 -7.74 -8.12
C ILE A 1 -15.75 -7.75 -9.43
N ASP A 2 -15.59 -6.56 -10.01
CA ASP A 2 -15.00 -6.23 -11.30
C ASP A 2 -13.83 -5.26 -11.13
N ASP A 3 -13.12 -5.39 -10.01
CA ASP A 3 -12.00 -4.52 -9.67
C ASP A 3 -10.91 -4.61 -10.76
N ALA A 4 -10.42 -3.46 -11.22
CA ALA A 4 -9.25 -3.33 -12.07
C ALA A 4 -8.23 -2.44 -11.38
N SER A 5 -7.06 -2.97 -11.05
CA SER A 5 -6.01 -2.19 -10.39
C SER A 5 -5.32 -1.24 -11.39
N PRO A 6 -5.16 0.05 -11.06
CA PRO A 6 -4.35 0.97 -11.85
C PRO A 6 -2.84 0.68 -11.65
N GLY A 7 -1.99 1.45 -12.33
CA GLY A 7 -0.54 1.40 -12.09
C GLY A 7 0.14 0.16 -12.66
N TYR A 8 1.24 -0.28 -12.04
CA TYR A 8 1.96 -1.48 -12.45
C TYR A 8 1.08 -2.74 -12.38
N ALA A 9 0.10 -2.80 -11.47
CA ALA A 9 -0.85 -3.89 -11.39
C ALA A 9 -1.84 -3.97 -12.58
N SER A 10 -1.92 -2.94 -13.43
CA SER A 10 -2.66 -2.97 -14.70
C SER A 10 -1.88 -3.64 -15.83
N GLN A 11 -0.57 -3.78 -15.67
CA GLN A 11 0.31 -4.36 -16.67
C GLN A 11 0.22 -5.89 -16.66
N ASN A 12 0.76 -6.54 -17.69
CA ASN A 12 0.84 -8.00 -17.78
C ASN A 12 -0.51 -8.74 -17.63
N GLY A 13 -1.57 -8.20 -18.25
CA GLY A 13 -2.92 -8.77 -18.19
C GLY A 13 -3.79 -8.24 -17.04
N GLY A 14 -3.24 -7.40 -16.17
CA GLY A 14 -3.98 -6.72 -15.10
C GLY A 14 -4.18 -7.57 -13.84
N THR A 15 -4.84 -6.97 -12.85
CA THR A 15 -5.17 -7.60 -11.57
C THR A 15 -6.68 -7.55 -11.37
N THR A 16 -7.30 -8.72 -11.28
CA THR A 16 -8.75 -8.93 -11.08
C THR A 16 -9.09 -9.54 -9.72
N GLY A 17 -8.07 -9.92 -8.94
CA GLY A 17 -8.21 -10.56 -7.65
C GLY A 17 -9.01 -11.86 -7.72
N GLY A 18 -10.01 -11.97 -6.85
CA GLY A 18 -10.91 -13.11 -6.74
C GLY A 18 -12.13 -13.10 -7.66
N ALA A 19 -12.19 -12.23 -8.66
CA ALA A 19 -13.33 -12.14 -9.57
C ALA A 19 -13.71 -13.51 -10.16
N GLY A 20 -15.00 -13.82 -10.19
CA GLY A 20 -15.52 -15.13 -10.63
C GLY A 20 -15.39 -16.27 -9.60
N GLY A 21 -14.73 -16.03 -8.48
CA GLY A 21 -14.59 -16.98 -7.37
C GLY A 21 -15.73 -16.94 -6.34
N THR A 22 -15.66 -17.85 -5.37
CA THR A 22 -16.60 -17.88 -4.24
C THR A 22 -16.43 -16.65 -3.36
N THR A 23 -17.53 -16.06 -2.93
CA THR A 23 -17.54 -14.95 -1.97
C THR A 23 -17.93 -15.44 -0.58
N THR A 24 -17.12 -15.12 0.43
CA THR A 24 -17.34 -15.53 1.82
C THR A 24 -17.18 -14.34 2.76
N THR A 25 -18.19 -14.09 3.60
CA THR A 25 -18.14 -13.04 4.63
C THR A 25 -17.74 -13.62 5.97
N LEU A 26 -16.69 -13.06 6.59
CA LEU A 26 -16.02 -13.64 7.74
C LEU A 26 -15.80 -12.61 8.85
N SER A 27 -15.82 -13.09 10.09
CA SER A 27 -15.60 -12.29 11.31
C SER A 27 -14.75 -13.03 12.35
N SER A 28 -14.05 -14.12 11.96
CA SER A 28 -13.18 -14.88 12.84
C SER A 28 -11.84 -15.18 12.18
N TYR A 29 -10.78 -15.23 13.00
CA TYR A 29 -9.42 -15.44 12.54
C TYR A 29 -9.25 -16.78 11.81
N ALA A 30 -9.74 -17.88 12.40
CA ALA A 30 -9.57 -19.22 11.82
C ALA A 30 -10.25 -19.35 10.45
N ALA A 31 -11.46 -18.81 10.31
CA ALA A 31 -12.17 -18.84 9.03
C ALA A 31 -11.48 -17.93 8.01
N PHE A 32 -11.01 -16.74 8.43
CA PHE A 32 -10.25 -15.83 7.57
C PHE A 32 -8.99 -16.49 7.01
N THR A 33 -8.15 -17.06 7.88
CA THR A 33 -6.91 -17.74 7.48
C THR A 33 -7.17 -18.89 6.50
N SER A 34 -8.22 -19.68 6.73
CA SER A 34 -8.58 -20.75 5.80
C SER A 34 -9.02 -20.20 4.44
N ALA A 35 -9.86 -19.17 4.43
CA ALA A 35 -10.46 -18.63 3.21
C ALA A 35 -9.48 -17.89 2.30
N VAL A 36 -8.43 -17.26 2.84
CA VAL A 36 -7.43 -16.53 2.03
C VAL A 36 -6.30 -17.42 1.48
N SER A 37 -6.29 -18.70 1.83
CA SER A 37 -5.26 -19.66 1.42
C SER A 37 -5.51 -20.27 0.03
N GLY A 38 -4.47 -20.92 -0.52
CA GLY A 38 -4.50 -21.56 -1.85
C GLY A 38 -4.65 -20.58 -3.01
N ASP A 39 -4.78 -21.07 -4.25
CA ASP A 39 -4.70 -20.21 -5.45
C ASP A 39 -5.99 -20.14 -6.29
N LYS A 40 -7.06 -20.86 -5.88
CA LYS A 40 -8.36 -20.75 -6.57
C LYS A 40 -8.93 -19.35 -6.43
N ALA A 41 -9.64 -18.82 -7.43
CA ALA A 41 -10.27 -17.51 -7.30
C ALA A 41 -11.20 -17.45 -6.07
N LYS A 42 -11.02 -16.46 -5.19
CA LYS A 42 -11.91 -16.23 -4.03
C LYS A 42 -12.00 -14.77 -3.61
N VAL A 43 -13.17 -14.40 -3.10
CA VAL A 43 -13.43 -13.11 -2.47
C VAL A 43 -13.70 -13.33 -0.99
N VAL A 44 -12.87 -12.74 -0.15
CA VAL A 44 -13.01 -12.75 1.31
C VAL A 44 -13.46 -11.37 1.77
N VAL A 45 -14.67 -11.33 2.33
CA VAL A 45 -15.29 -10.11 2.83
C VAL A 45 -15.14 -10.06 4.35
N VAL A 46 -14.42 -9.05 4.86
CA VAL A 46 -14.17 -8.86 6.29
C VAL A 46 -15.30 -8.01 6.89
N LYS A 47 -16.02 -8.59 7.85
CA LYS A 47 -17.11 -7.93 8.58
C LYS A 47 -16.74 -7.75 10.04
N GLY A 48 -16.54 -6.50 10.43
CA GLY A 48 -16.12 -6.15 11.80
C GLY A 48 -14.66 -6.50 12.08
N THR A 49 -14.25 -6.26 13.32
CA THR A 49 -12.86 -6.46 13.74
C THR A 49 -12.57 -7.94 13.96
N ILE A 50 -11.52 -8.44 13.32
CA ILE A 50 -10.91 -9.73 13.60
C ILE A 50 -9.67 -9.46 14.45
N THR A 51 -9.68 -9.91 15.71
CA THR A 51 -8.57 -9.72 16.65
C THR A 51 -7.86 -11.04 16.91
N LYS A 52 -6.54 -11.06 16.73
CA LYS A 52 -5.69 -12.20 17.10
C LYS A 52 -4.26 -11.73 17.27
N THR A 53 -3.61 -12.10 18.38
CA THR A 53 -2.15 -12.03 18.46
C THR A 53 -1.58 -13.24 17.72
N ALA A 54 -1.06 -13.01 16.52
CA ALA A 54 -0.45 -14.02 15.66
C ALA A 54 0.48 -13.36 14.65
N ASP A 55 1.34 -14.17 14.04
CA ASP A 55 2.16 -13.80 12.88
C ASP A 55 1.29 -13.46 11.66
N GLN A 56 1.94 -13.06 10.56
CA GLN A 56 1.26 -12.75 9.30
C GLN A 56 0.48 -13.95 8.73
N VAL A 57 -0.73 -13.68 8.24
CA VAL A 57 -1.52 -14.66 7.48
C VAL A 57 -1.08 -14.65 6.02
N ARG A 58 -0.64 -15.80 5.50
CA ARG A 58 -0.29 -15.93 4.07
C ARG A 58 -1.53 -15.91 3.19
N VAL A 59 -1.51 -15.03 2.19
CA VAL A 59 -2.56 -14.89 1.18
C VAL A 59 -2.09 -15.52 -0.11
N GLY A 60 -2.88 -16.45 -0.66
CA GLY A 60 -2.57 -17.08 -1.95
C GLY A 60 -3.09 -16.28 -3.15
N SER A 61 -2.82 -16.77 -4.35
CA SER A 61 -3.13 -16.06 -5.61
C SER A 61 -4.63 -15.96 -5.88
N ASN A 62 -5.03 -15.06 -6.78
CA ASN A 62 -6.43 -14.87 -7.20
C ASN A 62 -7.36 -14.58 -6.02
N THR A 63 -6.95 -13.65 -5.16
CA THR A 63 -7.66 -13.34 -3.91
C THR A 63 -8.09 -11.88 -3.87
N SER A 64 -9.35 -11.61 -3.53
CA SER A 64 -9.78 -10.28 -3.10
C SER A 64 -10.09 -10.31 -1.60
N ILE A 65 -9.43 -9.49 -0.79
CA ILE A 65 -9.76 -9.25 0.61
C ILE A 65 -10.36 -7.85 0.75
N ILE A 66 -11.61 -7.78 1.18
CA ILE A 66 -12.39 -6.54 1.11
C ILE A 66 -13.06 -6.30 2.45
N GLY A 67 -12.77 -5.16 3.07
CA GLY A 67 -13.52 -4.74 4.25
C GLY A 67 -14.90 -4.20 3.89
N THR A 68 -15.89 -4.46 4.75
CA THR A 68 -17.29 -4.04 4.57
C THR A 68 -17.62 -2.64 5.07
N ASN A 69 -16.82 -2.08 5.98
CA ASN A 69 -16.87 -0.69 6.45
C ASN A 69 -15.64 -0.38 7.31
N SER A 70 -15.64 0.80 7.95
CA SER A 70 -14.63 1.25 8.92
C SER A 70 -14.40 0.32 10.11
N ASN A 71 -15.26 -0.65 10.36
CA ASN A 71 -15.05 -1.66 11.40
C ASN A 71 -14.35 -2.91 10.87
N ALA A 72 -14.11 -3.06 9.56
CA ALA A 72 -13.46 -4.25 8.99
C ALA A 72 -11.94 -4.22 9.25
N ILE A 73 -11.53 -4.56 10.46
CA ILE A 73 -10.17 -4.35 10.93
C ILE A 73 -9.50 -5.70 11.22
N LEU A 74 -8.26 -5.90 10.78
CA LEU A 74 -7.37 -6.93 11.30
C LEU A 74 -6.54 -6.32 12.42
N GLU A 75 -6.70 -6.81 13.65
CA GLU A 75 -6.02 -6.27 14.82
C GLU A 75 -5.04 -7.29 15.41
N ASN A 76 -3.79 -6.86 15.58
CA ASN A 76 -2.65 -7.60 16.14
C ASN A 76 -2.03 -8.70 15.24
N PHE A 77 -2.37 -8.74 13.94
CA PHE A 77 -1.71 -9.60 12.94
C PHE A 77 -1.68 -8.91 11.56
N GLY A 78 -0.72 -9.30 10.74
CA GLY A 78 -0.55 -8.77 9.37
C GLY A 78 -0.96 -9.76 8.28
N LEU A 79 -0.78 -9.34 7.02
CA LEU A 79 -0.96 -10.16 5.83
C LEU A 79 0.37 -10.31 5.09
N LEU A 80 0.61 -11.51 4.55
CA LEU A 80 1.80 -11.82 3.75
C LEU A 80 1.37 -12.30 2.36
N VAL A 81 1.65 -11.48 1.33
CA VAL A 81 1.47 -11.86 -0.07
C VAL A 81 2.85 -12.22 -0.62
N LYS A 82 3.22 -13.50 -0.53
CA LYS A 82 4.52 -14.00 -0.99
C LYS A 82 4.33 -15.05 -2.07
N GLU A 83 5.10 -14.93 -3.16
CA GLU A 83 5.04 -15.83 -4.34
C GLU A 83 3.59 -16.03 -4.83
N ALA A 84 2.78 -14.99 -4.71
CA ALA A 84 1.38 -14.98 -5.09
C ALA A 84 1.17 -13.83 -6.07
N SER A 85 0.23 -14.01 -6.99
CA SER A 85 -0.13 -13.01 -7.99
C SER A 85 -1.64 -12.80 -8.01
N ASN A 86 -2.07 -11.71 -8.65
CA ASN A 86 -3.48 -11.38 -8.80
C ASN A 86 -4.22 -11.27 -7.44
N VAL A 87 -3.71 -10.41 -6.55
CA VAL A 87 -4.28 -10.20 -5.20
C VAL A 87 -4.72 -8.75 -5.05
N ILE A 88 -5.94 -8.56 -4.55
CA ILE A 88 -6.53 -7.26 -4.23
C ILE A 88 -6.83 -7.20 -2.75
N ILE A 89 -6.33 -6.18 -2.05
CA ILE A 89 -6.67 -5.89 -0.66
C ILE A 89 -7.17 -4.46 -0.61
N ARG A 90 -8.43 -4.23 -0.22
CA ARG A 90 -9.01 -2.89 -0.20
C ARG A 90 -10.04 -2.69 0.90
N SER A 91 -10.25 -1.43 1.27
CA SER A 91 -11.23 -1.01 2.28
C SER A 91 -11.07 -1.72 3.63
N LEU A 92 -9.83 -2.12 3.97
CA LEU A 92 -9.48 -2.92 5.13
C LEU A 92 -8.53 -2.14 6.04
N GLY A 93 -8.80 -2.13 7.34
CA GLY A 93 -7.88 -1.59 8.35
C GLY A 93 -6.96 -2.69 8.86
N VAL A 94 -5.67 -2.40 9.02
CA VAL A 94 -4.70 -3.30 9.67
C VAL A 94 -3.93 -2.48 10.70
N ARG A 95 -3.96 -2.88 11.97
CA ARG A 95 -3.36 -2.07 13.04
C ARG A 95 -2.85 -2.90 14.20
N LYS A 96 -1.97 -2.27 15.00
CA LYS A 96 -1.34 -2.84 16.20
C LYS A 96 -0.58 -4.14 15.94
N VAL A 97 -0.09 -4.33 14.72
CA VAL A 97 0.81 -5.44 14.40
C VAL A 97 2.12 -5.20 15.13
N LYS A 98 2.48 -6.11 16.03
CA LYS A 98 3.74 -6.02 16.77
C LYS A 98 4.89 -6.41 15.86
N THR A 99 6.08 -5.86 16.10
CA THR A 99 7.29 -6.20 15.33
C THR A 99 7.56 -7.71 15.32
N ASP A 100 7.32 -8.40 16.43
CA ASP A 100 7.47 -9.85 16.56
C ASP A 100 6.51 -10.64 15.65
N ASN A 101 5.42 -10.01 15.21
CA ASN A 101 4.37 -10.61 14.39
C ASN A 101 4.55 -10.29 12.88
N GLY A 102 5.64 -9.64 12.50
CA GLY A 102 5.97 -9.28 11.11
C GLY A 102 5.37 -7.96 10.62
N ASN A 103 5.43 -7.75 9.30
CA ASN A 103 4.92 -6.53 8.65
C ASN A 103 3.39 -6.52 8.59
N ALA A 104 2.80 -5.32 8.51
CA ALA A 104 1.35 -5.18 8.38
C ALA A 104 0.85 -5.72 7.03
N ILE A 105 1.40 -5.25 5.90
CA ILE A 105 1.12 -5.81 4.56
C ILE A 105 2.30 -5.56 3.61
N ASP A 106 2.66 -6.55 2.78
CA ASP A 106 3.60 -6.44 1.66
C ASP A 106 2.82 -6.54 0.31
N ILE A 107 2.76 -5.48 -0.53
CA ILE A 107 1.90 -5.42 -1.75
C ILE A 107 2.60 -4.78 -2.96
N LEU A 108 2.19 -5.18 -4.17
CA LEU A 108 2.57 -4.67 -5.50
C LEU A 108 1.96 -3.30 -5.90
N THR A 109 0.79 -2.90 -5.40
CA THR A 109 0.16 -1.59 -5.69
C THR A 109 -0.73 -1.13 -4.54
N VAL A 110 -0.58 0.13 -4.14
CA VAL A 110 -1.37 0.79 -3.09
C VAL A 110 -2.03 2.04 -3.68
N SER A 111 -3.33 2.23 -3.50
CA SER A 111 -4.07 3.34 -4.11
C SER A 111 -4.93 4.09 -3.12
N ASN A 112 -4.89 5.42 -3.18
CA ASN A 112 -5.57 6.33 -2.25
C ASN A 112 -5.32 5.99 -0.76
N PRO A 113 -4.08 5.70 -0.31
CA PRO A 113 -3.84 5.49 1.10
C PRO A 113 -3.91 6.82 1.87
N PHE A 114 -4.56 6.79 3.03
CA PHE A 114 -4.39 7.79 4.07
C PHE A 114 -3.42 7.23 5.11
N LEU A 115 -2.16 7.68 5.06
CA LEU A 115 -1.11 7.23 5.98
C LEU A 115 -0.90 8.30 7.05
N HIS A 116 -1.21 7.95 8.30
CA HIS A 116 -1.15 8.88 9.42
C HIS A 116 -0.66 8.22 10.72
N ASP A 117 -0.08 9.03 11.61
CA ASP A 117 0.30 8.64 12.98
C ASP A 117 1.24 7.43 13.11
N HIS A 118 2.23 7.31 12.21
CA HIS A 118 3.22 6.23 12.22
C HIS A 118 4.65 6.75 12.01
N TYR A 119 5.63 6.19 12.75
CA TYR A 119 7.06 6.52 12.59
C TYR A 119 7.65 6.05 11.24
N LYS A 120 7.16 4.92 10.71
CA LYS A 120 7.44 4.41 9.36
C LYS A 120 6.14 3.91 8.77
N ALA A 121 5.63 4.59 7.76
CA ALA A 121 4.29 4.31 7.22
C ALA A 121 4.28 3.29 6.06
N SER A 122 5.39 3.17 5.33
CA SER A 122 5.54 2.24 4.21
C SER A 122 7.01 1.88 4.04
N LEU A 123 7.29 0.60 3.78
CA LEU A 123 8.63 0.10 3.46
C LEU A 123 8.55 -0.70 2.15
N ILE A 124 9.38 -0.35 1.17
CA ILE A 124 9.48 -1.05 -0.12
C ILE A 124 10.93 -1.52 -0.25
N GLY A 125 11.15 -2.84 -0.15
CA GLY A 125 12.48 -3.46 -0.02
C GLY A 125 12.80 -3.83 1.44
N HIS A 126 13.43 -4.98 1.66
CA HIS A 126 13.54 -5.56 3.01
C HIS A 126 14.86 -5.21 3.73
N SER A 127 15.99 -5.24 3.01
CA SER A 127 17.32 -5.04 3.59
C SER A 127 18.33 -4.62 2.52
N ASP A 128 19.31 -3.81 2.91
CA ASP A 128 20.42 -3.42 2.03
C ASP A 128 21.24 -4.65 1.56
N ASN A 129 21.21 -5.76 2.31
CA ASN A 129 21.86 -7.02 1.96
C ASN A 129 21.04 -7.90 0.99
N ASN A 130 19.78 -7.54 0.71
CA ASN A 130 18.87 -8.28 -0.19
C ASN A 130 18.77 -7.61 -1.57
N LYS A 131 19.77 -6.79 -1.92
CA LYS A 131 19.78 -6.00 -3.15
C LYS A 131 19.70 -6.88 -4.39
N ALA A 132 20.28 -8.08 -4.38
CA ALA A 132 20.28 -8.97 -5.54
C ALA A 132 18.87 -9.47 -5.88
N GLU A 133 18.04 -9.67 -4.85
CA GLU A 133 16.66 -10.15 -4.95
C GLU A 133 15.66 -9.01 -5.22
N ASP A 134 15.96 -7.79 -4.76
CA ASP A 134 15.06 -6.63 -4.89
C ASP A 134 15.31 -5.85 -6.20
N THR A 135 16.56 -5.80 -6.68
CA THR A 135 16.95 -4.97 -7.84
C THR A 135 16.28 -5.45 -9.12
N GLY A 136 15.50 -4.57 -9.76
CA GLY A 136 14.81 -4.86 -11.02
C GLY A 136 13.53 -5.70 -10.86
N HIS A 137 13.18 -6.09 -9.63
CA HIS A 137 12.03 -6.94 -9.33
C HIS A 137 10.88 -6.17 -8.67
N LEU A 138 11.18 -5.13 -7.90
CA LEU A 138 10.17 -4.32 -7.20
C LEU A 138 9.62 -3.20 -8.09
N HIS A 139 8.47 -3.45 -8.73
CA HIS A 139 7.72 -2.45 -9.49
C HIS A 139 6.44 -2.07 -8.74
N ILE A 140 6.56 -1.10 -7.84
CA ILE A 140 5.45 -0.67 -6.97
C ILE A 140 4.82 0.62 -7.48
N THR A 141 3.48 0.69 -7.44
CA THR A 141 2.76 1.96 -7.61
C THR A 141 2.09 2.36 -6.30
N GLN A 142 2.31 3.59 -5.85
CA GLN A 142 1.50 4.24 -4.82
C GLN A 142 0.84 5.47 -5.45
N ASN A 143 -0.48 5.51 -5.62
CA ASN A 143 -1.16 6.62 -6.31
C ASN A 143 -2.17 7.36 -5.44
N ASN A 144 -2.26 8.69 -5.63
CA ASN A 144 -3.12 9.63 -4.89
C ASN A 144 -2.94 9.51 -3.37
N ASN A 145 -1.71 9.56 -2.88
CA ASN A 145 -1.42 9.37 -1.47
C ASN A 145 -1.51 10.71 -0.73
N TYR A 146 -2.18 10.71 0.42
CA TYR A 146 -2.13 11.83 1.38
C TYR A 146 -1.35 11.38 2.61
N TYR A 147 -0.22 12.04 2.85
CA TYR A 147 0.68 11.72 3.95
C TYR A 147 0.53 12.76 5.06
N TYR A 148 0.01 12.34 6.22
CA TYR A 148 -0.25 13.23 7.35
C TYR A 148 0.57 12.82 8.57
N PHE A 149 1.57 13.62 8.88
CA PHE A 149 2.58 13.30 9.89
C PHE A 149 2.53 14.33 11.01
N LEU A 150 1.74 14.08 12.06
CA LEU A 150 1.82 14.87 13.29
C LEU A 150 3.03 14.38 14.11
N ASN A 151 4.05 15.23 14.24
CA ASN A 151 5.27 14.95 15.03
C ASN A 151 6.16 13.82 14.49
N VAL A 152 5.98 13.38 13.24
CA VAL A 152 6.83 12.37 12.58
C VAL A 152 7.75 13.06 11.57
N ASN A 153 9.06 12.83 11.68
CA ASN A 153 10.06 13.57 10.93
C ASN A 153 10.18 13.15 9.45
N ASP A 154 10.01 11.86 9.12
CA ASP A 154 10.49 11.31 7.84
C ASP A 154 9.34 10.92 6.90
N GLY A 155 9.43 11.34 5.64
CA GLY A 155 8.55 10.92 4.56
C GLY A 155 9.17 9.81 3.70
N ILE A 156 9.35 10.06 2.41
CA ILE A 156 9.88 9.10 1.45
C ILE A 156 11.42 9.14 1.47
N ASN A 157 12.05 8.05 1.92
CA ASN A 157 13.49 7.85 1.80
C ASN A 157 13.81 6.96 0.60
N THR A 158 14.55 7.49 -0.37
CA THR A 158 15.06 6.72 -1.53
C THR A 158 16.47 6.21 -1.25
N ARG A 159 16.72 4.91 -1.46
CA ARG A 159 18.01 4.27 -1.14
C ARG A 159 18.53 3.33 -2.24
N GLN A 160 19.82 3.02 -2.18
CA GLN A 160 20.45 1.89 -2.89
C GLN A 160 20.30 1.90 -4.43
N GLY A 161 20.25 3.07 -5.05
CA GLY A 161 20.12 3.21 -6.51
C GLY A 161 18.69 3.18 -7.04
N VAL A 162 17.69 3.11 -6.15
CA VAL A 162 16.28 3.15 -6.56
C VAL A 162 15.97 4.44 -7.32
N GLN A 163 15.10 4.34 -8.32
CA GLN A 163 14.52 5.48 -9.04
C GLN A 163 13.04 5.55 -8.70
N VAL A 164 12.60 6.66 -8.12
CA VAL A 164 11.18 6.87 -7.77
C VAL A 164 10.64 8.08 -8.52
N LEU A 165 9.50 7.91 -9.18
CA LEU A 165 8.71 8.99 -9.75
C LEU A 165 7.61 9.36 -8.74
N ILE A 166 7.67 10.58 -8.22
CA ILE A 166 6.81 11.06 -7.13
C ILE A 166 6.03 12.25 -7.67
N GLU A 167 4.75 12.06 -7.92
CA GLU A 167 3.95 13.07 -8.61
C GLU A 167 2.64 13.35 -7.90
N SER A 168 2.29 14.63 -7.80
CA SER A 168 0.98 15.08 -7.31
C SER A 168 0.62 14.51 -5.94
N ASN A 169 1.55 14.45 -4.99
CA ASN A 169 1.30 14.08 -3.58
C ASN A 169 1.16 15.32 -2.70
N ALA A 170 0.52 15.17 -1.55
CA ALA A 170 0.44 16.20 -0.51
C ALA A 170 0.98 15.66 0.82
N PHE A 171 1.89 16.41 1.43
CA PHE A 171 2.52 16.13 2.72
C PHE A 171 2.15 17.22 3.72
N VAL A 172 1.78 16.82 4.92
CA VAL A 172 1.44 17.76 5.99
C VAL A 172 2.17 17.34 7.27
N GLY A 173 2.88 18.29 7.90
CA GLY A 173 3.58 18.09 9.17
C GLY A 173 4.90 17.29 9.09
N SER A 174 5.35 16.92 7.89
CA SER A 174 6.63 16.23 7.67
C SER A 174 7.81 17.20 7.70
N LYS A 175 8.95 16.81 8.30
CA LYS A 175 10.20 17.60 8.24
C LYS A 175 11.03 17.27 7.00
N GLU A 176 11.17 15.97 6.70
CA GLU A 176 11.91 15.44 5.56
C GLU A 176 10.96 14.63 4.66
N PRO A 177 10.01 15.28 3.95
CA PRO A 177 8.98 14.58 3.20
C PRO A 177 9.51 13.75 2.03
N LEU A 178 10.66 14.14 1.47
CA LEU A 178 11.36 13.38 0.43
C LEU A 178 12.86 13.60 0.55
N TYR A 179 13.60 12.53 0.78
CA TYR A 179 15.06 12.56 0.90
C TYR A 179 15.71 11.29 0.33
N SER A 180 17.04 11.30 0.26
CA SER A 180 17.83 10.14 -0.15
C SER A 180 18.89 9.80 0.88
N THR A 181 19.08 8.52 1.14
CA THR A 181 20.31 8.01 1.79
C THR A 181 20.92 6.92 0.92
N ASP A 182 22.23 6.70 1.00
CA ASP A 182 22.91 5.62 0.26
C ASP A 182 22.61 5.60 -1.26
N SER A 183 22.59 6.77 -1.88
CA SER A 183 22.46 6.95 -3.33
C SER A 183 21.15 6.43 -3.94
N GLY A 184 19.99 6.71 -3.33
CA GLY A 184 18.69 6.63 -4.03
C GLY A 184 18.35 7.93 -4.76
N TYR A 185 17.39 7.88 -5.68
CA TYR A 185 17.06 9.00 -6.56
C TYR A 185 15.55 9.19 -6.76
N ALA A 186 15.13 10.44 -6.96
CA ALA A 186 13.74 10.80 -7.18
C ALA A 186 13.56 11.82 -8.32
N VAL A 187 12.48 11.66 -9.08
CA VAL A 187 11.89 12.71 -9.92
C VAL A 187 10.62 13.16 -9.22
N ALA A 188 10.55 14.44 -8.81
CA ALA A 188 9.44 14.98 -8.04
C ALA A 188 8.69 16.06 -8.84
N ASN A 189 7.45 15.79 -9.27
CA ASN A 189 6.66 16.71 -10.08
C ASN A 189 5.35 17.10 -9.37
N GLY A 190 5.13 18.41 -9.20
CA GLY A 190 3.84 18.94 -8.72
C GLY A 190 3.39 18.41 -7.36
N ASN A 191 4.33 18.10 -6.46
CA ASN A 191 4.03 17.73 -5.08
C ASN A 191 3.89 18.97 -4.20
N ASP A 192 3.04 18.88 -3.19
CA ASP A 192 2.97 19.82 -2.09
C ASP A 192 3.68 19.20 -0.87
N PHE A 193 4.83 19.75 -0.50
CA PHE A 193 5.65 19.24 0.61
C PHE A 193 5.29 19.88 1.97
N GLY A 194 4.28 20.76 2.00
CA GLY A 194 3.94 21.54 3.19
C GLY A 194 5.13 22.40 3.64
N ASP A 195 5.45 22.35 4.94
CA ASP A 195 6.59 23.06 5.52
C ASP A 195 7.94 22.35 5.29
N GLY A 196 7.93 21.14 4.75
CA GLY A 196 9.12 20.34 4.47
C GLY A 196 9.70 20.64 3.08
N SER A 197 10.78 19.92 2.73
CA SER A 197 11.44 20.08 1.43
C SER A 197 11.84 18.75 0.79
N ASN A 198 12.11 18.80 -0.52
CA ASN A 198 12.73 17.69 -1.25
C ASN A 198 14.25 17.83 -1.21
N SER A 199 14.91 16.92 -0.50
CA SER A 199 16.37 16.80 -0.40
C SER A 199 16.91 15.55 -1.11
N ALA A 200 16.08 14.84 -1.89
CA ALA A 200 16.50 13.65 -2.62
C ALA A 200 17.44 13.95 -3.80
N LEU A 201 18.32 13.01 -4.13
CA LEU A 201 19.14 13.09 -5.34
C LEU A 201 18.25 13.03 -6.58
N ALA A 202 18.62 13.79 -7.62
CA ALA A 202 17.84 13.86 -8.84
C ALA A 202 17.84 12.52 -9.62
N GLY A 203 16.65 12.02 -9.91
CA GLY A 203 16.44 10.81 -10.69
C GLY A 203 16.23 11.02 -12.19
N THR A 204 16.04 9.91 -12.90
CA THR A 204 15.86 9.86 -14.35
C THR A 204 14.56 9.19 -14.79
N LEU A 205 13.81 8.58 -13.87
CA LEU A 205 12.50 7.98 -14.15
C LEU A 205 11.45 9.08 -14.37
N LYS A 206 11.23 9.47 -15.63
CA LYS A 206 10.34 10.60 -16.00
C LYS A 206 8.90 10.20 -16.31
N SER A 207 8.62 8.92 -16.47
CA SER A 207 7.30 8.42 -16.83
C SER A 207 7.10 6.99 -16.35
N ALA A 208 5.87 6.65 -15.97
CA ALA A 208 5.46 5.27 -15.76
C ALA A 208 5.09 4.60 -17.11
N PRO A 209 5.21 3.26 -17.22
CA PRO A 209 4.87 2.53 -18.45
C PRO A 209 3.37 2.30 -18.66
N TYR A 210 2.52 3.04 -17.94
CA TYR A 210 1.06 2.95 -17.98
C TYR A 210 0.46 4.35 -18.00
N SER A 211 -0.78 4.46 -18.46
CA SER A 211 -1.52 5.72 -18.46
C SER A 211 -2.11 6.02 -17.08
N TYR A 212 -2.07 7.28 -16.68
CA TYR A 212 -2.67 7.79 -15.45
C TYR A 212 -3.03 9.27 -15.62
N THR A 213 -3.87 9.77 -14.73
CA THR A 213 -4.20 11.21 -14.64
C THR A 213 -3.81 11.70 -13.26
N LEU A 214 -3.12 12.84 -13.20
CA LEU A 214 -2.74 13.48 -11.96
C LEU A 214 -3.89 14.32 -11.41
N LEU A 215 -4.17 14.17 -10.12
CA LEU A 215 -5.26 14.87 -9.45
C LEU A 215 -4.93 16.33 -9.10
N CYS A 216 -3.65 16.70 -9.13
CA CYS A 216 -3.04 17.91 -8.56
C CYS A 216 -2.95 17.86 -7.03
N SER A 217 -1.77 18.16 -6.47
CA SER A 217 -1.47 18.03 -5.04
C SER A 217 -2.46 18.77 -4.13
N VAL A 218 -2.89 19.98 -4.52
CA VAL A 218 -3.85 20.78 -3.74
C VAL A 218 -5.23 20.13 -3.60
N LYS A 219 -5.59 19.19 -4.49
CA LYS A 219 -6.86 18.46 -4.44
C LYS A 219 -6.72 17.12 -3.71
N VAL A 220 -5.50 16.61 -3.52
CA VAL A 220 -5.23 15.30 -2.93
C VAL A 220 -5.83 15.19 -1.55
N GLN A 221 -5.60 16.17 -0.66
CA GLN A 221 -6.16 16.13 0.69
C GLN A 221 -7.68 15.95 0.65
N SER A 222 -8.40 16.76 -0.14
CA SER A 222 -9.87 16.66 -0.24
C SER A 222 -10.36 15.35 -0.86
N ALA A 223 -9.56 14.75 -1.72
CA ALA A 223 -9.89 13.51 -2.42
C ALA A 223 -9.49 12.24 -1.67
N VAL A 224 -8.67 12.37 -0.62
CA VAL A 224 -8.20 11.24 0.20
C VAL A 224 -8.79 11.31 1.62
N VAL A 225 -8.83 12.49 2.25
CA VAL A 225 -9.38 12.63 3.60
C VAL A 225 -10.90 12.50 3.58
N GLY A 226 -11.43 11.56 4.35
CA GLY A 226 -12.87 11.30 4.43
C GLY A 226 -13.43 10.46 3.27
N THR A 227 -12.65 10.24 2.21
CA THR A 227 -13.02 9.46 1.02
C THR A 227 -12.13 8.25 0.79
N ALA A 228 -10.94 8.18 1.39
CA ALA A 228 -10.03 7.07 1.27
C ALA A 228 -9.65 6.46 2.63
N GLY A 229 -9.11 5.24 2.60
CA GLY A 229 -9.12 4.33 3.75
C GLY A 229 -10.44 3.56 3.83
N GLN A 230 -10.88 3.16 5.03
CA GLN A 230 -12.15 2.46 5.19
C GLN A 230 -13.34 3.43 5.16
N THR A 231 -13.64 3.96 3.99
CA THR A 231 -14.70 4.95 3.75
C THR A 231 -15.85 4.30 3.00
N LEU A 232 -16.58 3.43 3.69
CA LEU A 232 -17.81 2.85 3.13
C LEU A 232 -19.01 3.52 3.75
N THR A 233 -19.82 4.13 2.90
CA THR A 233 -21.21 4.51 3.18
C THR A 233 -22.10 3.54 2.41
N PHE A 234 -23.12 3.02 3.10
CA PHE A 234 -24.05 1.99 2.64
C PHE A 234 -25.22 2.61 1.85
#